data_AF-A0A0F9QUD6-F1
#
_entry.id   AF-A0A0F9QUD6-F1
#
_cell.length_a   1.000
_cell.length_b   1.000
_cell.length_c   1.000
_cell.angle_alpha   90.00
_cell.angle_beta   90.00
_cell.angle_gamma   90.00
#
_symmetry.space_group_name_H-M   'P 1'
#
loop_
_entity.id
_entity.type
_entity.pdbx_description
1 polymer ?
#
loop_
_entity_poly.entity_id
_entity_poly.type
_entity_poly.pdbx_seq_one_letter_code
_entity_poly.pdbx_strand_id
1 'polypeptide(L)'
;MKEEITKEYIWAEVARLNECDDPVKNEAGAILLASLVVGARNKAIAEFLDIPLYRVRKRSQNLRRNGIWQGAKVDADEWFQEEHGSVSFILASCVADGLMDRKAA
;
A
#
# COMPACT_ATOMS: atom_id res chain seq x y z
N MET A 1 -5.22 -4.38 -24.63
CA MET A 1 -4.08 -4.81 -23.78
C MET A 1 -4.32 -4.28 -22.39
N LYS A 2 -4.53 -5.14 -21.38
CA LYS A 2 -4.35 -4.68 -20.00
C LYS A 2 -2.84 -4.58 -19.82
N GLU A 3 -2.32 -3.37 -19.75
CA GLU A 3 -0.90 -3.17 -19.43
C GLU A 3 -0.62 -3.91 -18.12
N GLU A 4 0.40 -4.76 -18.12
CA GLU A 4 0.81 -5.50 -16.95
C GLU A 4 1.44 -4.49 -15.97
N ILE A 5 0.81 -4.30 -14.81
CA ILE A 5 1.31 -3.37 -13.79
C ILE A 5 2.63 -3.94 -13.23
N THR A 6 3.74 -3.27 -13.53
CA THR A 6 5.09 -3.69 -13.10
C THR A 6 5.50 -3.04 -11.77
N LYS A 7 6.58 -3.53 -11.16
CA LYS A 7 7.17 -2.91 -9.97
C LYS A 7 7.67 -1.48 -10.26
N GLU A 8 8.22 -1.25 -11.45
CA GLU A 8 8.71 0.06 -11.88
C GLU A 8 7.56 1.05 -11.98
N TYR A 9 6.42 0.62 -12.52
CA TYR A 9 5.21 1.43 -12.54
C TYR A 9 4.75 1.80 -11.14
N ILE A 10 4.73 0.83 -10.20
CA ILE A 10 4.33 1.10 -8.81
C ILE A 10 5.26 2.11 -8.15
N TRP A 11 6.57 1.96 -8.30
CA TRP A 11 7.53 2.91 -7.74
C TRP A 11 7.41 4.31 -8.36
N ALA A 12 7.18 4.39 -9.67
CA ALA A 12 6.94 5.66 -10.36
C ALA A 12 5.66 6.35 -9.86
N GLU A 13 4.58 5.59 -9.65
CA GLU A 13 3.31 6.13 -9.17
C GLU A 13 3.39 6.60 -7.71
N VAL A 14 4.12 5.87 -6.87
CA VAL A 14 4.44 6.31 -5.49
C VAL A 14 5.23 7.61 -5.50
N ALA A 15 6.21 7.74 -6.40
CA ALA A 15 7.00 8.96 -6.54
C ALA A 15 6.15 10.13 -7.07
N ARG A 16 5.22 9.88 -8.01
CA ARG A 16 4.30 10.90 -8.53
C ARG A 16 3.37 11.45 -7.45
N LEU A 17 2.88 10.58 -6.56
CA LEU A 17 1.95 10.96 -5.49
C LEU A 17 2.63 11.69 -4.32
N ASN A 18 3.95 11.57 -4.20
CA ASN A 18 4.73 12.24 -3.17
C ASN A 18 5.79 13.16 -3.80
N GLU A 19 5.53 14.47 -3.83
CA GLU A 19 6.57 15.49 -4.05
C GLU A 19 7.52 15.61 -2.83
N CYS A 20 8.06 14.50 -2.33
CA CYS A 20 8.96 14.49 -1.18
C CYS A 20 10.27 13.78 -1.52
N ASP A 21 11.37 14.54 -1.52
CA ASP A 21 12.73 14.20 -1.97
C ASP A 21 13.48 13.08 -1.19
N ASP A 22 12.79 12.04 -0.70
CA ASP A 22 13.45 10.93 0.00
C ASP A 22 12.99 9.56 -0.53
N PRO A 23 13.90 8.78 -1.16
CA PRO A 23 13.58 7.49 -1.77
C PRO A 23 13.16 6.41 -0.77
N VAL A 24 13.29 6.63 0.55
CA VAL A 24 12.79 5.72 1.59
C VAL A 24 11.33 6.00 1.97
N LYS A 25 10.78 7.18 1.61
CA LYS A 25 9.62 7.76 2.32
C LYS A 25 8.23 7.22 2.00
N ASN A 26 8.03 6.27 1.08
CA ASN A 26 6.69 5.69 0.92
C ASN A 26 6.67 4.20 0.51
N GLU A 27 7.52 3.42 1.19
CA GLU A 27 7.45 1.95 1.12
C GLU A 27 6.04 1.43 1.48
N ALA A 28 5.29 2.14 2.35
CA ALA A 28 3.90 1.85 2.65
C ALA A 28 2.99 1.91 1.41
N GLY A 29 3.05 3.01 0.65
CA GLY A 29 2.31 3.18 -0.59
C GLY A 29 2.66 2.11 -1.63
N ALA A 30 3.95 1.80 -1.80
CA ALA A 30 4.38 0.73 -2.70
C ALA A 30 3.80 -0.64 -2.28
N ILE A 31 3.82 -0.95 -0.98
CA ILE A 31 3.21 -2.17 -0.42
C ILE A 31 1.71 -2.22 -0.66
N LEU A 32 0.99 -1.10 -0.53
CA LEU A 32 -0.45 -1.02 -0.77
C LEU A 32 -0.77 -1.24 -2.24
N LEU A 33 -0.07 -0.58 -3.16
CA LEU A 33 -0.26 -0.78 -4.60
C LEU A 33 0.09 -2.20 -5.03
N ALA A 34 1.22 -2.74 -4.56
CA ALA A 34 1.59 -4.13 -4.84
C ALA A 34 0.53 -5.12 -4.34
N SER A 35 -0.10 -4.84 -3.20
CA SER A 35 -1.17 -5.68 -2.66
C SER A 35 -2.42 -5.72 -3.51
N LEU A 36 -2.68 -4.71 -4.36
CA LEU A 36 -3.77 -4.75 -5.35
C LEU A 36 -3.48 -5.73 -6.49
N VAL A 37 -2.20 -5.93 -6.81
CA VAL A 37 -1.75 -6.82 -7.89
C VAL A 37 -1.65 -8.27 -7.40
N VAL A 38 -0.93 -8.50 -6.30
CA VAL A 38 -0.62 -9.85 -5.81
C VAL A 38 -1.46 -10.28 -4.60
N GLY A 39 -2.41 -9.47 -4.17
CA GLY A 39 -3.20 -9.66 -2.96
C GLY A 39 -2.45 -9.30 -1.67
N ALA A 40 -3.17 -9.24 -0.55
CA ALA A 40 -2.65 -8.95 0.78
C ALA A 40 -1.81 -10.12 1.38
N ARG A 41 -0.80 -10.58 0.63
CA ARG A 41 0.04 -11.75 0.94
C ARG A 41 1.50 -11.31 1.12
N ASN A 42 1.98 -11.30 2.36
CA ASN A 42 3.27 -10.73 2.71
C ASN A 42 4.44 -11.26 1.87
N LYS A 43 4.50 -12.57 1.60
CA LYS A 43 5.57 -13.19 0.79
C LYS A 43 5.51 -12.73 -0.66
N ALA A 44 4.33 -12.76 -1.28
CA ALA A 44 4.15 -12.35 -2.67
C ALA A 44 4.47 -10.86 -2.86
N ILE A 45 4.07 -10.00 -1.92
CA ILE A 45 4.38 -8.56 -1.96
C ILE A 45 5.89 -8.31 -1.85
N ALA A 46 6.56 -9.00 -0.93
CA ALA A 46 8.01 -8.88 -0.74
C ALA A 46 8.78 -9.33 -1.99
N GLU A 47 8.38 -10.45 -2.60
CA GLU A 47 8.96 -10.94 -3.85
C GLU A 47 8.68 -10.01 -5.02
N PHE A 48 7.46 -9.46 -5.11
CA PHE A 48 7.08 -8.54 -6.19
C PHE A 48 7.85 -7.21 -6.14
N LEU A 49 8.02 -6.64 -4.96
CA LEU A 49 8.73 -5.38 -4.76
C LEU A 49 10.24 -5.52 -4.58
N ASP A 50 10.75 -6.75 -4.47
CA ASP A 50 12.15 -7.06 -4.14
C ASP A 50 12.62 -6.38 -2.85
N ILE A 51 11.80 -6.49 -1.78
CA ILE A 51 12.10 -5.91 -0.46
C ILE A 51 12.10 -6.97 0.64
N PRO A 52 12.81 -6.74 1.76
CA PRO A 52 12.82 -7.71 2.86
C PRO A 52 11.45 -8.00 3.46
N LEU A 53 11.12 -9.28 3.63
CA LEU A 53 9.83 -9.75 4.14
C LEU A 53 9.43 -9.12 5.49
N TYR A 54 10.40 -8.84 6.37
CA TYR A 54 10.12 -8.23 7.67
C TYR A 54 9.51 -6.82 7.55
N ARG A 55 9.86 -6.07 6.50
CA ARG A 55 9.32 -4.73 6.24
C ARG A 55 7.84 -4.77 5.86
N VAL A 56 7.46 -5.75 5.05
CA VAL A 56 6.06 -6.03 4.71
C VAL A 56 5.29 -6.53 5.93
N ARG A 57 5.88 -7.45 6.72
CA ARG A 57 5.25 -7.99 7.93
C ARG A 57 4.88 -6.90 8.93
N LYS A 58 5.78 -5.95 9.19
CA LYS A 58 5.54 -4.82 10.10
C LYS A 58 4.26 -4.06 9.73
N ARG A 59 4.13 -3.66 8.46
CA ARG A 59 2.97 -2.89 7.96
C ARG A 59 1.71 -3.73 7.85
N SER A 60 1.84 -5.00 7.48
CA SER A 60 0.71 -5.92 7.37
C SER A 60 -0.07 -6.06 8.68
N GLN A 61 0.62 -5.98 9.82
CA GLN A 61 -0.04 -6.04 11.14
C GLN A 61 -0.96 -4.83 11.34
N ASN A 62 -0.48 -3.63 11.05
CA ASN A 62 -1.27 -2.40 11.18
C ASN A 62 -2.45 -2.40 10.19
N LEU A 63 -2.22 -2.81 8.94
CA LEU A 63 -3.26 -2.87 7.91
C LEU A 63 -4.35 -3.88 8.22
N ARG A 64 -4.00 -5.05 8.79
CA ARG A 64 -4.98 -6.06 9.23
C ARG A 64 -5.75 -5.59 10.46
N ARG A 65 -5.07 -4.99 11.43
CA ARG A 65 -5.71 -4.42 12.63
C ARG A 65 -6.75 -3.37 12.27
N ASN A 66 -6.50 -2.60 11.21
CA ASN A 66 -7.37 -1.53 10.72
C ASN A 66 -8.36 -1.96 9.62
N GLY A 67 -8.51 -3.26 9.37
CA GLY A 67 -9.49 -3.79 8.41
C GLY A 67 -9.20 -3.47 6.94
N ILE A 68 -8.07 -2.85 6.62
CA ILE A 68 -7.65 -2.56 5.23
C ILE A 68 -7.26 -3.86 4.52
N TRP A 69 -6.60 -4.77 5.24
CA TRP A 69 -6.29 -6.11 4.71
C TRP A 69 -7.13 -7.18 5.42
N GLN A 70 -7.96 -7.90 4.67
CA GLN A 70 -8.84 -8.95 5.17
C GLN A 70 -8.54 -10.27 4.45
N GLY A 71 -7.83 -11.17 5.13
CA GLY A 71 -7.28 -12.37 4.49
C GLY A 71 -6.28 -12.00 3.39
N ALA A 72 -6.60 -12.36 2.14
CA ALA A 72 -5.84 -12.00 0.94
C ALA A 72 -6.41 -10.77 0.19
N LYS A 73 -7.53 -10.21 0.66
CA LYS A 73 -8.20 -9.07 0.03
C LYS A 73 -7.69 -7.74 0.60
N VAL A 74 -7.77 -6.70 -0.22
CA VAL A 74 -7.48 -5.31 0.11
C VAL A 74 -8.80 -4.54 0.01
N ASP A 75 -9.19 -3.86 1.08
CA ASP A 75 -10.29 -2.89 1.06
C ASP A 75 -9.74 -1.57 0.52
N ALA A 76 -10.02 -1.32 -0.76
CA ALA A 76 -9.46 -0.21 -1.53
C ALA A 76 -10.55 0.60 -2.27
N ASP A 77 -11.83 0.33 -2.04
CA ASP A 77 -12.93 0.95 -2.79
C ASP A 77 -12.89 2.49 -2.68
N GLU A 78 -12.52 3.01 -1.50
CA GLU A 78 -12.35 4.44 -1.28
C GLU A 78 -11.19 5.05 -2.08
N TRP A 79 -10.16 4.28 -2.44
CA TRP A 79 -8.96 4.80 -3.12
C TRP A 79 -9.23 5.18 -4.58
N PHE A 80 -10.30 4.64 -5.16
CA PHE A 80 -10.69 4.87 -6.55
C PHE A 80 -11.77 5.94 -6.71
N GLN A 81 -12.17 6.62 -5.63
CA GLN A 81 -13.17 7.68 -5.69
C GLN A 81 -12.54 8.98 -6.22
N GLU A 82 -13.23 9.65 -7.14
CA GLU A 82 -12.70 10.83 -7.84
C GLU A 82 -12.42 12.00 -6.88
N GLU A 83 -13.30 12.22 -5.90
CA GLU A 83 -13.21 13.38 -5.00
C GLU A 83 -12.14 13.22 -3.91
N HIS A 84 -11.96 12.01 -3.37
CA HIS A 84 -11.12 11.79 -2.19
C HIS A 84 -10.23 10.55 -2.24
N GLY A 85 -10.11 9.88 -3.38
CA GLY A 85 -9.37 8.62 -3.48
C GLY A 85 -7.88 8.74 -3.17
N SER A 86 -7.26 9.83 -3.63
CA SER A 86 -5.86 10.15 -3.31
C SER A 86 -5.66 10.35 -1.81
N VAL A 87 -6.58 11.04 -1.14
CA VAL A 87 -6.56 11.26 0.32
C VAL A 87 -6.75 9.93 1.06
N SER A 88 -7.74 9.11 0.67
CA SER A 88 -7.96 7.79 1.27
C SER A 88 -6.74 6.87 1.13
N PHE A 89 -6.03 6.92 0.00
CA PHE A 89 -4.79 6.17 -0.21
C PHE A 89 -3.64 6.67 0.68
N ILE A 90 -3.46 7.99 0.79
CA ILE A 90 -2.44 8.58 1.68
C ILE A 90 -2.72 8.19 3.14
N LEU A 91 -3.98 8.28 3.58
CA LEU A 91 -4.38 7.86 4.92
C LEU A 91 -4.13 6.37 5.16
N ALA A 92 -4.40 5.51 4.18
CA ALA A 92 -4.09 4.08 4.26
C ALA A 92 -2.57 3.83 4.38
N SER A 93 -1.74 4.64 3.71
CA SER A 93 -0.28 4.59 3.83
C SER A 93 0.18 4.99 5.24
N CYS A 94 -0.41 6.04 5.83
CA CYS A 94 -0.17 6.44 7.21
C CYS A 94 -0.56 5.33 8.21
N VAL A 95 -1.68 4.64 7.96
CA VAL A 95 -2.10 3.48 8.76
C VAL A 95 -1.09 2.33 8.63
N ALA A 96 -0.60 2.05 7.42
CA ALA A 96 0.40 1.01 7.19
C ALA A 96 1.66 1.24 8.04
N ASP A 97 2.17 2.48 8.05
CA ASP A 97 3.32 2.88 8.85
C ASP A 97 3.03 2.96 10.36
N GLY A 98 1.76 2.86 10.76
CA GLY A 98 1.32 2.92 12.16
C GLY A 98 1.31 4.33 12.74
N LEU A 99 1.21 5.35 11.88
CA LEU A 99 1.13 6.76 12.28
C LEU A 99 -0.27 7.14 12.77
N MET A 100 -1.28 6.38 12.36
CA MET A 100 -2.67 6.55 12.78
C MET A 100 -3.43 5.21 12.67
N ASP A 101 -4.61 5.15 13.27
CA ASP A 101 -5.58 4.06 13.07
C ASP A 101 -6.76 4.59 12.24
N ARG A 102 -7.35 3.74 11.39
CA ARG A 102 -8.52 4.06 10.53
C ARG A 102 -9.77 4.39 11.36
N LYS A 103 -9.87 3.79 12.56
CA LYS A 103 -10.64 4.18 13.77
C LYS A 103 -10.69 2.96 14.71
N ALA A 104 -10.61 3.20 16.02
CA ALA A 104 -11.25 2.31 17.00
C ALA A 104 -12.77 2.48 16.80
N ALA A 105 -13.42 1.43 16.29
CA ALA A 105 -14.87 1.30 16.39
C ALA A 105 -15.20 0.70 17.77
#